data_AF-A0A1C5S4S3-F1
#
_entry.id   AF-A0A1C5S4S3-F1
#
_cell.length_a   1.000
_cell.length_b   1.000
_cell.length_c   1.000
_cell.angle_alpha   90.00
_cell.angle_beta   90.00
_cell.angle_gamma   90.00
#
_symmetry.space_group_name_H-M   'P 1'
#
loop_
_entity.id
_entity.type
_entity.pdbx_description
1 polymer ?
#
loop_
_entity_poly.entity_id
_entity_poly.type
_entity_poly.pdbx_seq_one_letter_code
_entity_poly.pdbx_strand_id
1 'polypeptide(L)' 'MKSAGEYYYWEHFGMMDNPEYASPACRKIKTYCDNGIIPSINLIMTYETSACPIGMERIEQVAEYYFG' A
#
# COMPACT_ATOMS: atom_id res chain seq x y z
N MET A 1 30.75 -7.12 3.34
CA MET A 1 29.65 -6.29 3.88
C MET A 1 28.35 -6.88 3.38
N LYS A 2 27.54 -7.51 4.24
CA LYS A 2 26.15 -7.82 3.89
C LYS A 2 25.38 -6.51 4.00
N SER A 3 24.74 -6.08 2.92
CA SER A 3 23.87 -4.90 2.90
C SER A 3 22.72 -5.10 3.91
N ALA A 4 22.30 -4.03 4.57
CA ALA A 4 21.10 -4.07 5.41
C ALA A 4 19.91 -4.61 4.59
N GLY A 5 19.05 -5.44 5.21
CA GLY A 5 17.86 -5.97 4.53
C GLY A 5 16.98 -4.83 4.05
N GLU A 6 16.50 -4.92 2.81
CA GLU A 6 15.52 -3.98 2.28
C GLU A 6 14.18 -4.22 3.00
N TYR A 7 13.63 -3.19 3.64
CA TYR A 7 12.35 -3.25 4.31
C TYR A 7 11.24 -2.81 3.35
N TYR A 8 10.19 -3.60 3.25
CA TYR A 8 8.96 -3.25 2.55
C TYR A 8 7.84 -2.96 3.54
N TYR A 9 7.14 -1.85 3.33
CA TYR A 9 5.89 -1.53 3.99
C TYR A 9 4.73 -1.97 3.08
N TRP A 10 3.64 -2.47 3.65
CA TRP A 10 2.42 -2.77 2.90
C TRP A 10 1.21 -2.17 3.62
N GLU A 11 0.48 -1.30 2.94
CA GLU A 11 -0.74 -0.65 3.44
C GLU A 11 -1.91 -0.91 2.49
N HIS A 12 -3.09 -1.17 3.06
CA HIS A 12 -4.34 -1.34 2.33
C HIS A 12 -5.30 -0.17 2.57
N PHE A 13 -5.79 0.45 1.50
CA PHE A 13 -6.70 1.58 1.53
C PHE A 13 -8.14 1.14 1.16
N GLY A 14 -8.93 0.84 2.19
CA GLY A 14 -10.20 0.10 2.10
C GLY A 14 -11.46 0.89 1.69
N MET A 15 -11.44 2.21 1.74
CA MET A 15 -12.66 3.04 1.60
C MET A 15 -12.44 4.19 0.63
N MET A 16 -11.82 3.93 -0.52
CA MET A 16 -11.40 4.99 -1.45
C MET A 16 -12.57 5.67 -2.18
N ASP A 17 -13.78 5.13 -2.06
CA ASP A 17 -15.05 5.73 -2.48
C ASP A 17 -15.69 6.62 -1.41
N ASN A 18 -15.23 6.59 -0.16
CA ASN A 18 -15.65 7.52 0.88
C ASN A 18 -14.76 8.79 0.85
N PRO A 19 -15.28 9.97 0.47
CA PRO A 19 -14.49 11.19 0.38
C PRO A 19 -13.87 11.63 1.71
N GLU A 20 -14.55 11.36 2.83
CA GLU A 20 -14.06 11.67 4.18
C GLU A 20 -12.88 10.80 4.57
N TYR A 21 -12.75 9.60 3.99
CA TYR A 21 -11.60 8.72 4.17
C TYR A 21 -10.50 8.99 3.15
N ALA A 22 -10.85 9.15 1.87
CA ALA A 22 -9.91 9.30 0.77
C ALA A 22 -8.99 10.52 0.94
N SER A 23 -9.52 11.65 1.43
CA SER A 23 -8.72 12.86 1.67
C SER A 23 -7.63 12.65 2.75
N PRO A 24 -7.94 12.13 3.96
CA PRO A 24 -6.92 11.69 4.91
C PRO A 24 -5.96 10.62 4.38
N ALA A 25 -6.44 9.65 3.58
CA ALA A 25 -5.59 8.62 2.99
C ALA A 25 -4.51 9.25 2.09
N CYS A 26 -4.87 10.20 1.24
CA CYS A 26 -3.90 10.97 0.43
C CYS A 26 -2.89 11.72 1.29
N ARG A 27 -3.31 12.32 2.42
CA ARG A 27 -2.38 12.95 3.36
C ARG A 27 -1.42 11.93 3.99
N LYS A 28 -1.91 10.74 4.35
CA LYS A 28 -1.08 9.65 4.86
C LYS A 28 -0.03 9.22 3.85
N ILE A 29 -0.41 9.08 2.58
CA ILE A 29 0.51 8.78 1.47
C ILE A 29 1.58 9.86 1.34
N LYS A 30 1.19 11.14 1.39
CA LYS A 30 2.16 12.24 1.41
C LYS A 30 3.13 12.14 2.58
N THR A 31 2.63 11.85 3.79
CA THR A 31 3.49 11.67 4.98
C THR A 31 4.48 10.52 4.79
N TYR A 32 4.08 9.40 4.18
CA TYR A 32 5.01 8.32 3.85
C TYR A 32 6.12 8.82 2.92
N CYS A 33 5.75 9.49 1.83
CA CYS A 33 6.71 10.03 0.88
C CYS A 33 7.68 11.03 1.51
N ASP A 34 7.17 11.94 2.35
CA ASP A 34 7.96 12.95 3.07
C ASP A 34 8.99 12.31 4.04
N ASN A 35 8.80 11.04 4.40
CA ASN A 35 9.69 10.26 5.27
C ASN A 35 10.48 9.16 4.53
N GLY A 36 10.54 9.22 3.20
CA GLY A 36 11.32 8.25 2.40
C GLY A 36 10.68 6.86 2.25
N ILE A 37 9.39 6.75 2.59
CA ILE A 37 8.56 5.57 2.33
C ILE A 37 7.82 5.83 1.01
N ILE A 38 8.41 5.41 -0.10
CA ILE A 38 8.02 5.75 -1.46
C ILE A 38 7.18 4.63 -2.08
N PRO A 39 5.97 4.93 -2.59
CA PRO A 39 5.15 3.99 -3.35
C PRO A 39 5.95 3.30 -4.46
N SER A 40 5.75 2.00 -4.61
CA SER A 40 6.42 1.15 -5.62
C SER A 40 7.94 0.99 -5.48
N ILE A 41 8.59 1.62 -4.49
CA ILE A 41 9.99 1.35 -4.16
C ILE A 41 10.07 0.50 -2.88
N ASN A 42 9.54 1.02 -1.78
CA ASN A 42 9.53 0.35 -0.47
C ASN A 42 8.16 0.43 0.22
N LEU A 43 7.12 0.89 -0.49
CA LEU A 43 5.72 0.88 -0.05
C LEU A 43 4.84 0.20 -1.09
N ILE A 44 4.31 -0.95 -0.73
CA ILE A 44 3.26 -1.69 -1.44
C ILE A 44 1.92 -1.10 -1.01
N MET A 45 1.07 -0.78 -1.97
CA MET A 45 -0.25 -0.21 -1.70
C MET A 45 -1.32 -1.02 -2.44
N THR A 46 -2.36 -1.40 -1.71
CA THR A 46 -3.58 -1.98 -2.29
C THR A 46 -4.77 -1.09 -1.98
N TYR A 47 -5.80 -1.15 -2.82
CA TYR A 47 -6.95 -0.24 -2.73
C TYR A 47 -8.22 -1.02 -3.03
N GLU A 48 -9.31 -0.58 -2.43
CA GLU A 48 -10.66 -1.03 -2.79
C GLU A 48 -11.67 0.11 -2.62
N THR A 49 -12.87 -0.17 -3.10
CA THR A 49 -14.08 0.63 -2.88
C THR A 49 -15.19 -0.32 -2.47
N SER A 50 -16.29 0.18 -1.91
CA SER A 50 -17.43 -0.69 -1.59
C SER A 50 -17.99 -1.46 -2.81
N ALA A 51 -17.87 -0.90 -4.02
CA ALA A 51 -18.31 -1.51 -5.27
C ALA A 51 -17.30 -2.50 -5.89
N CYS A 52 -16.03 -2.42 -5.47
CA CYS A 52 -14.94 -3.24 -6.00
C CYS A 52 -14.04 -3.67 -4.83
N PRO A 53 -14.48 -4.65 -4.01
CA PRO A 53 -13.72 -5.15 -2.88
C PRO A 53 -12.48 -5.92 -3.34
N ILE A 54 -11.40 -5.86 -2.56
CA ILE A 54 -10.22 -6.67 -2.81
C ILE A 54 -10.48 -8.12 -2.40
N GLY A 55 -10.30 -9.04 -3.35
CA GLY A 55 -10.38 -10.47 -3.07
C GLY A 55 -9.08 -11.02 -2.48
N MET A 56 -9.18 -12.14 -1.75
CA MET A 56 -8.02 -12.85 -1.21
C MET A 56 -7.01 -13.22 -2.31
N GLU A 57 -7.48 -13.62 -3.49
CA GLU A 57 -6.63 -13.92 -4.65
C GLU A 57 -5.70 -12.76 -4.99
N ARG A 58 -6.19 -11.51 -4.93
CA ARG A 58 -5.39 -10.32 -5.22
C ARG A 58 -4.33 -10.08 -4.14
N ILE A 59 -4.64 -10.35 -2.88
CA ILE A 59 -3.70 -10.26 -1.76
C ILE A 59 -2.58 -11.27 -1.94
N GLU A 60 -2.91 -12.52 -2.28
CA GLU A 60 -1.93 -13.58 -2.54
C GLU A 60 -1.02 -13.24 -3.72
N GLN A 61 -1.59 -12.75 -4.82
CA GLN A 61 -0.81 -12.30 -5.99
C GLN A 61 0.18 -11.19 -5.64
N VAL A 62 -0.20 -10.24 -4.79
CA VAL A 62 0.70 -9.16 -4.34
C VAL A 62 1.80 -9.73 -3.45
N ALA A 63 1.47 -10.59 -2.50
CA ALA A 63 2.45 -11.22 -1.64
C ALA A 63 3.49 -12.02 -2.44
N GLU A 64 3.03 -12.84 -3.40
CA GLU A 64 3.90 -13.63 -4.28
C GLU A 64 4.79 -12.72 -5.15
N TYR A 65 4.24 -11.65 -5.73
CA TYR A 65 5.01 -10.77 -6.60
C TYR A 65 6.20 -10.09 -5.89
N TYR A 66 6.03 -9.70 -4.63
CA TYR A 66 7.08 -8.98 -3.89
C TYR A 66 7.95 -9.88 -3.02
N PHE A 67 7.47 -11.05 -2.61
CA PHE A 67 8.13 -11.90 -1.60
C PHE A 67 8.26 -13.38 -1.98
N GLY A 68 7.71 -13.80 -3.13
CA GLY A 68 7.87 -15.16 -3.69
C GLY A 68 9.19 -15.39 -4.40
#